data_AF-A0A3D5JZT3-F1
#
_entry.id   AF-A0A3D5JZT3-F1
#
_cell.length_a   1.000
_cell.length_b   1.000
_cell.length_c   1.000
_cell.angle_alpha   90.00
_cell.angle_beta   90.00
_cell.angle_gamma   90.00
#
_symmetry.space_group_name_H-M   'P 1'
#
loop_
_entity.id
_entity.type
_entity.pdbx_description
1 polymer ?
#
loop_
_entity_poly.entity_id
_entity_poly.type
_entity_poly.pdbx_seq_one_letter_code
_entity_poly.pdbx_strand_id
1 'polypeptide(L)'
;MLILEKYTIGVGDRFAHQAKAQLQACVQLANDGIDVVPVWNKSNREHSFIGSEPQSVYDAAKVAVEELGWHKGWHVDADHINMDTVDKYLACSDFFTIDVADFIGQSAEGDVVPAFVERHPELMGSVSIEGIDQPFDISRGYVEEVAGKYLFAVQAAAKIYRHIESNKGEFIAEVSMDETDAPQTPPELLIILAALADEGVKLQTIAPKFTGRFNKGVDYVGDLAQFEKEFNDDLAVIAHAVDKYGLPENLKLSVHSGSDKFSIYPIIGAALRRTGAGVHLKTAGTTWL
;
A
#
# COMPACT_ATOMS: atom_id res chain seq x y z
N MET A 1 -18.15 1.17 2.21
CA MET A 1 -16.68 1.14 2.04
C MET A 1 -16.32 2.36 1.23
N LEU A 2 -15.45 3.22 1.76
CA LEU A 2 -14.94 4.39 1.04
C LEU A 2 -14.06 3.88 -0.10
N ILE A 3 -14.25 4.34 -1.34
CA ILE A 3 -13.49 3.86 -2.51
C ILE A 3 -12.40 4.87 -2.83
N LEU A 4 -11.14 4.46 -2.68
CA LEU A 4 -9.95 5.22 -3.05
C LEU A 4 -9.83 5.37 -4.57
N GLU A 5 -9.54 6.58 -5.03
CA GLU A 5 -9.45 6.93 -6.44
C GLU A 5 -8.25 6.29 -7.13
N LYS A 6 -8.30 6.20 -8.46
CA LYS A 6 -7.30 5.54 -9.30
C LYS A 6 -5.87 6.01 -9.02
N TYR A 7 -5.64 7.33 -9.02
CA TYR A 7 -4.33 7.93 -8.76
C TYR A 7 -4.38 8.71 -7.46
N THR A 8 -3.59 8.27 -6.48
CA THR A 8 -3.47 8.99 -5.21
C THR A 8 -2.01 9.21 -4.86
N ILE A 9 -1.73 10.34 -4.21
CA ILE A 9 -0.38 10.69 -3.78
C ILE A 9 -0.40 10.99 -2.27
N GLY A 10 0.42 10.25 -1.53
CA GLY A 10 0.75 10.54 -0.14
C GLY A 10 1.55 11.84 -0.08
N VAL A 11 1.00 12.87 0.54
CA VAL A 11 1.58 14.23 0.63
C VAL A 11 1.92 14.54 2.08
N GLY A 12 2.82 13.77 2.66
CA GLY A 12 3.20 13.94 4.05
C GLY A 12 3.74 15.34 4.34
N ASP A 13 3.24 15.91 5.42
CA ASP A 13 3.56 17.26 5.90
C ASP A 13 3.89 17.20 7.40
N ARG A 14 5.19 17.15 7.70
CA ARG A 14 5.68 17.03 9.08
C ARG A 14 5.32 18.22 9.95
N PHE A 15 5.12 19.40 9.37
CA PHE A 15 4.93 20.65 10.10
C PHE A 15 3.55 21.27 9.91
N ALA A 16 2.67 20.65 9.10
CA ALA A 16 1.32 21.13 8.82
C ALA A 16 1.30 22.56 8.20
N HIS A 17 2.33 22.90 7.42
CA HIS A 17 2.49 24.22 6.79
C HIS A 17 2.38 24.19 5.25
N GLN A 18 2.36 23.00 4.65
CA GLN A 18 2.48 22.80 3.21
C GLN A 18 1.20 22.28 2.54
N ALA A 19 0.16 21.94 3.32
CA ALA A 19 -1.11 21.40 2.81
C ALA A 19 -1.67 22.19 1.61
N LYS A 20 -1.69 23.52 1.69
CA LYS A 20 -2.18 24.37 0.58
C LYS A 20 -1.31 24.24 -0.68
N ALA A 21 0.01 24.26 -0.54
CA ALA A 21 0.92 24.14 -1.68
C ALA A 21 0.85 22.74 -2.33
N GLN A 22 0.75 21.69 -1.51
CA GLN A 22 0.56 20.31 -1.96
C GLN A 22 -0.75 20.14 -2.73
N LEU A 23 -1.85 20.68 -2.19
CA LEU A 23 -3.15 20.65 -2.86
C LEU A 23 -3.13 21.47 -4.16
N GLN A 24 -2.43 22.61 -4.19
CA GLN A 24 -2.27 23.43 -5.39
C GLN A 24 -1.63 22.65 -6.56
N ALA A 25 -0.72 21.71 -6.28
CA ALA A 25 -0.16 20.83 -7.30
C ALA A 25 -1.23 19.86 -7.86
N CYS A 26 -2.08 19.30 -7.01
CA CYS A 26 -3.20 18.46 -7.43
C CYS A 26 -4.24 19.25 -8.26
N VAL A 27 -4.48 20.52 -7.89
CA VAL A 27 -5.32 21.44 -8.68
C VAL A 27 -4.74 21.67 -10.07
N GLN A 28 -3.43 21.84 -10.20
CA GLN A 28 -2.78 21.99 -11.51
C GLN A 28 -2.94 20.73 -12.37
N LEU A 29 -2.72 19.55 -11.80
CA LEU A 29 -2.94 18.28 -12.49
C LEU A 29 -4.39 18.12 -12.96
N ALA A 30 -5.36 18.47 -12.11
CA ALA A 30 -6.78 18.41 -12.46
C ALA A 30 -7.13 19.37 -13.61
N ASN A 31 -6.52 20.56 -13.65
CA ASN A 31 -6.69 21.51 -14.77
C ASN A 31 -6.09 20.97 -16.07
N ASP A 32 -5.06 20.14 -15.99
CA ASP A 32 -4.48 19.40 -17.11
C ASP A 32 -5.28 18.12 -17.46
N GLY A 33 -6.40 17.89 -16.79
CA GLY A 33 -7.29 16.74 -17.03
C GLY A 33 -6.85 15.44 -16.37
N ILE A 34 -5.90 15.49 -15.42
CA ILE A 34 -5.40 14.33 -14.68
C ILE A 34 -5.82 14.45 -13.23
N ASP A 35 -6.73 13.57 -12.82
CA ASP A 35 -7.21 13.54 -11.45
C ASP A 35 -6.28 12.75 -10.55
N VAL A 36 -5.61 13.46 -9.64
CA VAL A 36 -4.80 12.88 -8.57
C VAL A 36 -5.34 13.36 -7.23
N VAL A 37 -5.67 12.42 -6.36
CA VAL A 37 -6.22 12.71 -5.03
C VAL A 37 -5.10 12.78 -3.99
N PRO A 38 -5.01 13.89 -3.22
CA PRO A 38 -4.04 14.00 -2.14
C PRO A 38 -4.48 13.17 -0.93
N VAL A 39 -3.52 12.46 -0.35
CA VAL A 39 -3.64 11.71 0.89
C VAL A 39 -2.62 12.28 1.87
N TRP A 40 -3.03 13.06 2.87
CA TRP A 40 -2.10 13.58 3.86
C TRP A 40 -1.72 12.47 4.85
N ASN A 41 -0.53 11.91 4.68
CA ASN A 41 -0.01 10.84 5.53
C ASN A 41 1.00 11.36 6.57
N LYS A 42 0.95 10.83 7.79
CA LYS A 42 1.97 11.08 8.81
C LYS A 42 2.04 9.93 9.79
N SER A 43 3.26 9.43 10.01
CA SER A 43 3.46 8.29 10.89
C SER A 43 3.43 8.68 12.37
N ASN A 44 3.08 7.72 13.25
CA ASN A 44 3.15 7.93 14.71
C ASN A 44 4.57 8.32 15.17
N ARG A 45 5.61 7.81 14.48
CA ARG A 45 7.01 8.17 14.72
C ARG A 45 7.27 9.64 14.42
N GLU A 46 6.75 10.17 13.32
CA GLU A 46 6.87 11.59 12.96
C GLU A 46 6.08 12.48 13.91
N HIS A 47 4.87 12.09 14.31
CA HIS A 47 4.11 12.80 15.34
C HIS A 47 4.91 12.95 16.64
N SER A 48 5.52 11.85 17.10
CA SER A 48 6.33 11.82 18.33
C SER A 48 7.59 12.70 18.22
N PHE A 49 8.29 12.69 17.08
CA PHE A 49 9.49 13.51 16.89
C PHE A 49 9.21 15.00 16.81
N ILE A 50 8.08 15.39 16.19
CA ILE A 50 7.71 16.80 16.03
C ILE A 50 6.97 17.33 17.27
N GLY A 51 6.34 16.45 18.06
CA GLY A 51 5.44 16.85 19.14
C GLY A 51 4.10 17.36 18.62
N SER A 52 3.53 16.66 17.63
CA SER A 52 2.25 17.02 16.99
C SER A 52 1.25 15.88 17.14
N GLU A 53 -0.04 16.17 16.99
CA GLU A 53 -1.13 15.19 17.15
C GLU A 53 -1.77 14.84 15.80
N PRO A 54 -2.31 13.61 15.62
CA PRO A 54 -2.98 13.18 14.38
C PRO A 54 -4.01 14.18 13.84
N GLN A 55 -4.83 14.75 14.73
CA GLN A 55 -5.86 15.75 14.39
C GLN A 55 -5.30 16.96 13.63
N SER A 56 -4.06 17.38 13.90
CA SER A 56 -3.44 18.54 13.24
C SER A 56 -3.29 18.35 11.73
N VAL A 57 -3.11 17.11 11.26
CA VAL A 57 -3.00 16.79 9.83
C VAL A 57 -4.36 16.99 9.15
N TYR A 58 -5.43 16.47 9.76
CA TYR A 58 -6.80 16.66 9.27
C TYR A 58 -7.18 18.15 9.23
N ASP A 59 -6.89 18.90 10.30
CA ASP A 59 -7.25 20.31 10.38
C ASP A 59 -6.55 21.12 9.28
N ALA A 60 -5.26 20.87 9.03
CA ALA A 60 -4.50 21.53 7.97
C ALA A 60 -5.00 21.16 6.57
N ALA A 61 -5.28 19.88 6.33
CA ALA A 61 -5.84 19.41 5.06
C ALA A 61 -7.21 20.03 4.78
N LYS A 62 -8.09 20.05 5.79
CA LYS A 62 -9.42 20.65 5.69
C LYS A 62 -9.37 22.14 5.35
N VAL A 63 -8.52 22.91 6.05
CA VAL A 63 -8.32 24.34 5.75
C VAL A 63 -7.84 24.53 4.31
N ALA A 64 -6.87 23.73 3.84
CA ALA A 64 -6.38 23.83 2.48
C ALA A 64 -7.47 23.54 1.43
N VAL A 65 -8.28 22.49 1.66
CA VAL A 65 -9.41 22.11 0.79
C VAL A 65 -10.45 23.23 0.71
N GLU A 66 -10.82 23.81 1.85
CA GLU A 66 -11.78 24.92 1.93
C GLU A 66 -11.26 26.18 1.23
N GLU A 67 -10.00 26.57 1.47
CA GLU A 67 -9.40 27.77 0.89
C GLU A 67 -9.18 27.70 -0.62
N LEU A 68 -8.88 26.51 -1.16
CA LEU A 68 -8.67 26.31 -2.59
C LEU A 68 -9.95 25.90 -3.33
N GLY A 69 -11.07 25.73 -2.63
CA GLY A 69 -12.34 25.32 -3.23
C GLY A 69 -12.24 23.94 -3.89
N TRP A 70 -11.51 23.01 -3.28
CA TRP A 70 -11.35 21.66 -3.83
C TRP A 70 -12.61 20.82 -3.59
N HIS A 71 -13.15 20.24 -4.66
CA HIS A 71 -14.41 19.49 -4.64
C HIS A 71 -14.26 18.00 -4.98
N LYS A 72 -13.03 17.51 -5.17
CA LYS A 72 -12.75 16.08 -5.39
C LYS A 72 -12.34 15.40 -4.08
N GLY A 73 -12.06 14.10 -4.14
CA GLY A 73 -11.57 13.33 -3.01
C GLY A 73 -10.31 13.93 -2.39
N TRP A 74 -10.16 13.69 -1.09
CA TRP A 74 -8.97 13.93 -0.30
C TRP A 74 -9.06 13.08 0.96
N HIS A 75 -7.91 12.64 1.48
CA HIS A 75 -7.87 11.70 2.60
C HIS A 75 -6.78 12.08 3.60
N VAL A 76 -6.89 11.53 4.81
CA VAL A 76 -5.86 11.59 5.84
C VAL A 76 -5.48 10.18 6.22
N ASP A 77 -4.20 9.85 6.05
CA ASP A 77 -3.65 8.52 6.27
C ASP A 77 -2.95 8.42 7.63
N ALA A 78 -3.43 7.46 8.42
CA ALA A 78 -2.76 6.94 9.60
C ALA A 78 -1.61 6.02 9.18
N ASP A 79 -0.45 6.64 8.93
CA ASP A 79 0.68 5.97 8.29
C ASP A 79 1.45 5.07 9.29
N HIS A 80 1.82 3.87 8.85
CA HIS A 80 2.51 2.85 9.65
C HIS A 80 1.92 2.64 11.06
N ILE A 81 0.62 2.34 11.14
CA ILE A 81 -0.05 2.03 12.41
C ILE A 81 0.11 0.56 12.82
N ASN A 82 -0.03 0.33 14.12
CA ASN A 82 -0.18 -0.98 14.73
C ASN A 82 -1.31 -0.91 15.78
N MET A 83 -1.55 -2.01 16.51
CA MET A 83 -2.62 -2.09 17.51
C MET A 83 -2.48 -1.06 18.64
N ASP A 84 -1.25 -0.64 18.98
CA ASP A 84 -1.00 0.31 20.07
C ASP A 84 -1.22 1.77 19.65
N THR A 85 -1.21 2.05 18.34
CA THR A 85 -1.25 3.42 17.81
C THR A 85 -2.56 3.77 17.10
N VAL A 86 -3.26 2.78 16.54
CA VAL A 86 -4.44 2.97 15.68
C VAL A 86 -5.55 3.83 16.31
N ASP A 87 -5.80 3.68 17.61
CA ASP A 87 -6.92 4.37 18.29
C ASP A 87 -6.83 5.90 18.21
N LYS A 88 -5.63 6.45 18.14
CA LYS A 88 -5.40 7.91 18.05
C LYS A 88 -5.87 8.51 16.72
N TYR A 89 -6.01 7.68 15.69
CA TYR A 89 -6.30 8.11 14.32
C TYR A 89 -7.77 7.91 13.93
N LEU A 90 -8.52 7.06 14.64
CA LEU A 90 -9.90 6.66 14.28
C LEU A 90 -10.83 7.86 13.99
N ALA A 91 -10.67 8.95 14.75
CA ALA A 91 -11.50 10.15 14.63
C ALA A 91 -11.11 11.10 13.48
N CYS A 92 -9.85 11.10 13.04
CA CYS A 92 -9.31 12.11 12.12
C CYS A 92 -8.77 11.56 10.79
N SER A 93 -8.61 10.24 10.69
CA SER A 93 -8.14 9.55 9.49
C SER A 93 -9.23 8.69 8.88
N ASP A 94 -9.22 8.59 7.56
CA ASP A 94 -10.09 7.73 6.75
C ASP A 94 -9.31 6.72 5.91
N PHE A 95 -7.99 6.88 5.82
CA PHE A 95 -7.04 5.92 5.27
C PHE A 95 -6.17 5.38 6.41
N PHE A 96 -5.94 4.06 6.42
CA PHE A 96 -5.11 3.40 7.43
C PHE A 96 -4.08 2.48 6.79
N THR A 97 -2.80 2.77 6.99
CA THR A 97 -1.69 1.90 6.62
C THR A 97 -1.29 0.99 7.75
N ILE A 98 -1.72 -0.26 7.63
CA ILE A 98 -1.47 -1.34 8.59
C ILE A 98 -0.07 -1.88 8.32
N ASP A 99 0.87 -1.55 9.21
CA ASP A 99 2.24 -2.04 9.14
C ASP A 99 2.33 -3.44 9.77
N VAL A 100 2.86 -4.39 9.00
CA VAL A 100 3.05 -5.76 9.49
C VAL A 100 4.49 -6.26 9.41
N ALA A 101 5.47 -5.38 9.15
CA ALA A 101 6.87 -5.76 9.00
C ALA A 101 7.41 -6.55 10.21
N ASP A 102 7.08 -6.12 11.43
CA ASP A 102 7.53 -6.77 12.68
C ASP A 102 6.98 -8.20 12.87
N PHE A 103 5.89 -8.55 12.19
CA PHE A 103 5.24 -9.87 12.30
C PHE A 103 5.74 -10.86 11.23
N ILE A 104 6.46 -10.40 10.22
CA ILE A 104 6.95 -11.25 9.12
C ILE A 104 8.05 -12.19 9.62
N GLY A 105 7.95 -13.46 9.27
CA GLY A 105 8.87 -14.52 9.69
C GLY A 105 8.54 -15.12 11.07
N GLN A 106 7.55 -14.58 11.79
CA GLN A 106 7.05 -15.22 13.00
C GLN A 106 6.08 -16.34 12.65
N SER A 107 6.12 -17.43 13.42
CA SER A 107 5.30 -18.61 13.15
C SER A 107 3.85 -18.38 13.57
N ALA A 108 2.91 -18.65 12.66
CA ALA A 108 1.51 -18.79 13.01
C ALA A 108 1.31 -20.01 13.94
N GLU A 109 0.36 -19.92 14.87
CA GLU A 109 0.07 -21.02 15.80
C GLU A 109 -0.74 -22.14 15.12
N GLY A 110 -0.53 -23.38 15.57
CA GLY A 110 -1.31 -24.54 15.14
C GLY A 110 -1.11 -24.94 13.67
N ASP A 111 -2.17 -25.50 13.07
CA ASP A 111 -2.13 -26.09 11.72
C ASP A 111 -2.47 -25.07 10.61
N VAL A 112 -2.22 -23.77 10.86
CA VAL A 112 -2.59 -22.67 9.93
C VAL A 112 -1.92 -22.84 8.56
N VAL A 113 -0.63 -23.19 8.51
CA VAL A 113 0.10 -23.37 7.25
C VAL A 113 -0.41 -24.59 6.46
N PRO A 114 -0.49 -25.81 7.02
CA PRO A 114 -1.10 -26.94 6.33
C PRO A 114 -2.52 -26.66 5.81
N ALA A 115 -3.36 -26.03 6.63
CA ALA A 115 -4.74 -25.71 6.26
C ALA A 115 -4.82 -24.68 5.12
N PHE A 116 -3.89 -23.71 5.07
CA PHE A 116 -3.80 -22.78 3.95
C PHE A 116 -3.41 -23.49 2.64
N VAL A 117 -2.39 -24.36 2.70
CA VAL A 117 -1.92 -25.12 1.53
C VAL A 117 -3.01 -26.06 0.99
N GLU A 118 -3.82 -26.65 1.86
CA GLU A 118 -4.96 -27.50 1.46
C GLU A 118 -6.11 -26.70 0.84
N ARG A 119 -6.36 -25.47 1.30
CA ARG A 119 -7.40 -24.60 0.75
C ARG A 119 -7.03 -23.98 -0.59
N HIS A 120 -5.72 -23.85 -0.88
CA HIS A 120 -5.22 -23.22 -2.10
C HIS A 120 -4.41 -24.15 -3.01
N PRO A 121 -4.99 -25.26 -3.50
CA PRO A 121 -4.30 -26.15 -4.43
C PRO A 121 -3.90 -25.47 -5.74
N GLU A 122 -4.61 -24.41 -6.12
CA GLU A 122 -4.38 -23.62 -7.33
C GLU A 122 -3.18 -22.68 -7.28
N LEU A 123 -2.54 -22.53 -6.11
CA LEU A 123 -1.26 -21.84 -5.96
C LEU A 123 -0.06 -22.75 -6.27
N MET A 124 -0.28 -24.04 -6.57
CA MET A 124 0.77 -25.02 -6.81
C MET A 124 0.79 -25.52 -8.26
N GLY A 125 1.98 -25.93 -8.71
CA GLY A 125 2.26 -26.37 -10.07
C GLY A 125 2.56 -25.18 -10.99
N SER A 126 2.13 -25.29 -12.24
CA SER A 126 2.32 -24.22 -13.23
C SER A 126 1.17 -23.20 -13.13
N VAL A 127 1.45 -22.06 -12.49
CA VAL A 127 0.51 -20.96 -12.30
C VAL A 127 0.72 -19.92 -13.41
N SER A 128 -0.23 -19.85 -14.33
CA SER A 128 -0.21 -18.88 -15.43
C SER A 128 -1.05 -17.65 -15.08
N ILE A 129 -0.49 -16.46 -15.25
CA ILE A 129 -1.15 -15.18 -14.97
C ILE A 129 -1.11 -14.33 -16.25
N GLU A 130 -2.26 -13.76 -16.62
CA GLU A 130 -2.34 -12.86 -17.78
C GLU A 130 -1.43 -11.64 -17.57
N GLY A 131 -0.60 -11.33 -18.57
CA GLY A 131 0.38 -10.24 -18.50
C GLY A 131 1.77 -10.66 -18.02
N ILE A 132 1.97 -11.93 -17.64
CA ILE A 132 3.27 -12.49 -17.28
C ILE A 132 3.68 -13.55 -18.32
N ASP A 133 4.83 -13.36 -18.96
CA ASP A 133 5.28 -14.17 -20.10
C ASP A 133 5.53 -15.65 -19.74
N GLN A 134 6.06 -15.91 -18.55
CA GLN A 134 6.43 -17.25 -18.09
C GLN A 134 5.58 -17.63 -16.89
N PRO A 135 4.91 -18.80 -16.91
CA PRO A 135 4.20 -19.30 -15.73
C PRO A 135 5.14 -19.43 -14.54
N PHE A 136 4.61 -19.20 -13.34
CA PHE A 136 5.32 -19.54 -12.12
C PHE A 136 5.28 -21.05 -11.91
N ASP A 137 6.44 -21.66 -11.67
CA ASP A 137 6.51 -23.05 -11.23
C ASP A 137 6.60 -23.08 -9.71
N ILE A 138 5.46 -23.26 -9.06
CA ILE A 138 5.31 -23.14 -7.61
C ILE A 138 5.17 -24.52 -6.99
N SER A 139 6.19 -24.96 -6.27
CA SER A 139 6.12 -26.22 -5.53
C SER A 139 5.28 -26.07 -4.25
N ARG A 140 4.74 -27.19 -3.75
CA ARG A 140 4.07 -27.22 -2.44
C ARG A 140 4.97 -26.69 -1.32
N GLY A 141 6.26 -27.09 -1.31
CA GLY A 141 7.21 -26.64 -0.30
C GLY A 141 7.45 -25.13 -0.35
N TYR A 142 7.39 -24.51 -1.53
CA TYR A 142 7.46 -23.06 -1.66
C TYR A 142 6.23 -22.37 -1.06
N VAL A 143 5.03 -22.89 -1.31
CA VAL A 143 3.80 -22.36 -0.67
C VAL A 143 3.88 -22.50 0.85
N GLU A 144 4.36 -23.64 1.37
CA GLU A 144 4.56 -23.86 2.81
C GLU A 144 5.57 -22.87 3.41
N GLU A 145 6.69 -22.60 2.72
CA GLU A 145 7.70 -21.63 3.14
C GLU A 145 7.14 -20.20 3.20
N VAL A 146 6.50 -19.75 2.10
CA VAL A 146 5.92 -18.41 2.01
C VAL A 146 4.77 -18.24 3.01
N ALA A 147 3.90 -19.24 3.14
CA ALA A 147 2.83 -19.25 4.13
C ALA A 147 3.40 -19.18 5.57
N GLY A 148 4.42 -19.98 5.87
CA GLY A 148 5.10 -19.94 7.17
C GLY A 148 5.74 -18.59 7.49
N LYS A 149 6.17 -17.86 6.46
CA LYS A 149 6.76 -16.52 6.58
C LYS A 149 5.72 -15.42 6.76
N TYR A 150 4.58 -15.47 6.07
CA TYR A 150 3.66 -14.32 5.97
C TYR A 150 2.30 -14.50 6.64
N LEU A 151 1.82 -15.73 6.93
CA LEU A 151 0.46 -15.93 7.45
C LEU A 151 0.24 -15.25 8.82
N PHE A 152 1.24 -15.23 9.69
CA PHE A 152 1.11 -14.52 10.97
C PHE A 152 0.98 -13.00 10.78
N ALA A 153 1.76 -12.43 9.86
CA ALA A 153 1.65 -11.02 9.50
C ALA A 153 0.28 -10.68 8.91
N VAL A 154 -0.26 -11.56 8.07
CA VAL A 154 -1.63 -11.43 7.53
C VAL A 154 -2.69 -11.49 8.63
N GLN A 155 -2.57 -12.41 9.60
CA GLN A 155 -3.46 -12.48 10.75
C GLN A 155 -3.39 -11.22 11.63
N ALA A 156 -2.18 -10.66 11.81
CA ALA A 156 -1.99 -9.39 12.50
C ALA A 156 -2.66 -8.24 11.74
N ALA A 157 -2.48 -8.17 10.42
CA ALA A 157 -3.16 -7.19 9.56
C ALA A 157 -4.68 -7.27 9.73
N ALA A 158 -5.22 -8.49 9.66
CA ALA A 158 -6.64 -8.75 9.78
C ALA A 158 -7.19 -8.38 11.16
N LYS A 159 -6.43 -8.59 12.23
CA LYS A 159 -6.79 -8.16 13.58
C LYS A 159 -6.91 -6.64 13.68
N ILE A 160 -5.95 -5.89 13.12
CA ILE A 160 -5.99 -4.42 13.11
C ILE A 160 -7.13 -3.92 12.21
N TYR A 161 -7.30 -4.51 11.02
CA TYR A 161 -8.40 -4.20 10.11
C TYR A 161 -9.77 -4.35 10.79
N ARG A 162 -10.03 -5.50 11.45
CA ARG A 162 -11.28 -5.74 12.18
C ARG A 162 -11.49 -4.76 13.33
N HIS A 163 -10.41 -4.36 14.01
CA HIS A 163 -10.47 -3.33 15.05
C HIS A 163 -10.92 -1.98 14.48
N ILE A 164 -10.35 -1.55 13.35
CA ILE A 164 -10.78 -0.32 12.65
C ILE A 164 -12.24 -0.44 12.21
N GLU A 165 -12.62 -1.55 11.56
CA GLU A 165 -13.97 -1.80 11.06
C GLU A 165 -15.02 -1.75 12.19
N SER A 166 -14.69 -2.26 13.37
CA SER A 166 -15.59 -2.23 14.53
C SER A 166 -15.80 -0.83 15.12
N ASN A 167 -14.88 0.11 14.87
CA ASN A 167 -14.90 1.47 15.42
C ASN A 167 -15.23 2.54 14.36
N LYS A 168 -15.13 2.20 13.07
CA LYS A 168 -15.29 3.13 11.95
C LYS A 168 -15.99 2.45 10.77
N GLY A 169 -17.12 3.03 10.35
CA GLY A 169 -17.97 2.42 9.31
C GLY A 169 -17.31 2.36 7.93
N GLU A 170 -16.82 3.48 7.41
CA GLU A 170 -16.16 3.53 6.11
C GLU A 170 -14.72 4.03 6.24
N PHE A 171 -13.80 3.29 5.64
CA PHE A 171 -12.38 3.61 5.60
C PHE A 171 -11.71 2.92 4.42
N ILE A 172 -10.47 3.34 4.15
CA ILE A 172 -9.54 2.78 3.18
C ILE A 172 -8.46 2.05 3.96
N ALA A 173 -8.14 0.82 3.56
CA ALA A 173 -7.10 0.02 4.18
C ALA A 173 -5.94 -0.21 3.21
N GLU A 174 -4.74 -0.03 3.73
CA GLU A 174 -3.49 -0.46 3.13
C GLU A 174 -2.83 -1.50 4.02
N VAL A 175 -2.22 -2.53 3.42
CA VAL A 175 -1.28 -3.42 4.13
C VAL A 175 0.13 -3.12 3.65
N SER A 176 1.03 -2.81 4.59
CA SER A 176 2.43 -2.47 4.30
C SER A 176 3.38 -3.56 4.76
N MET A 177 4.31 -3.92 3.87
CA MET A 177 5.38 -4.89 4.09
C MET A 177 6.73 -4.36 3.58
N ASP A 178 6.85 -3.05 3.34
CA ASP A 178 7.99 -2.42 2.68
C ASP A 178 9.24 -2.31 3.60
N GLU A 179 9.03 -2.24 4.91
CA GLU A 179 10.09 -2.19 5.94
C GLU A 179 10.69 -3.58 6.30
N THR A 180 10.64 -4.57 5.39
CA THR A 180 11.28 -5.89 5.58
C THR A 180 12.73 -5.96 5.07
N ASP A 181 13.47 -7.01 5.39
CA ASP A 181 14.84 -7.19 4.87
C ASP A 181 14.87 -7.66 3.40
N ALA A 182 13.94 -8.53 3.01
CA ALA A 182 13.88 -9.12 1.68
C ALA A 182 12.67 -8.59 0.88
N PRO A 183 12.83 -8.34 -0.43
CA PRO A 183 11.72 -7.96 -1.30
C PRO A 183 10.72 -9.11 -1.44
N GLN A 184 9.44 -8.77 -1.60
CA GLN A 184 8.43 -9.77 -1.98
C GLN A 184 8.51 -10.02 -3.48
N THR A 185 8.60 -11.28 -3.88
CA THR A 185 8.52 -11.64 -5.30
C THR A 185 7.06 -11.70 -5.77
N PRO A 186 6.75 -11.60 -7.07
CA PRO A 186 5.36 -11.69 -7.54
C PRO A 186 4.63 -12.98 -7.11
N PRO A 187 5.24 -14.18 -7.10
CA PRO A 187 4.65 -15.37 -6.48
C PRO A 187 4.37 -15.24 -4.98
N GLU A 188 5.25 -14.59 -4.21
CA GLU A 188 5.00 -14.32 -2.78
C GLU A 188 3.81 -13.37 -2.64
N LEU A 189 3.75 -12.31 -3.44
CA LEU A 189 2.64 -11.35 -3.45
C LEU A 189 1.30 -12.04 -3.74
N LEU A 190 1.26 -12.97 -4.70
CA LEU A 190 0.06 -13.75 -4.98
C LEU A 190 -0.42 -14.56 -3.77
N ILE A 191 0.51 -15.24 -3.08
CA ILE A 191 0.20 -16.04 -1.88
C ILE A 191 -0.28 -15.14 -0.73
N ILE A 192 0.36 -13.98 -0.55
CA ILE A 192 -0.03 -12.98 0.45
C ILE A 192 -1.44 -12.45 0.19
N LEU A 193 -1.77 -12.12 -1.07
CA LEU A 193 -3.08 -11.62 -1.44
C LEU A 193 -4.19 -12.67 -1.25
N ALA A 194 -3.92 -13.94 -1.57
CA ALA A 194 -4.84 -15.05 -1.26
C ALA A 194 -5.09 -15.16 0.25
N ALA A 195 -4.04 -15.08 1.07
CA ALA A 195 -4.16 -15.12 2.52
C ALA A 195 -4.91 -13.91 3.11
N LEU A 196 -4.72 -12.71 2.56
CA LEU A 196 -5.46 -11.52 2.97
C LEU A 196 -6.95 -11.63 2.62
N ALA A 197 -7.27 -12.21 1.46
CA ALA A 197 -8.64 -12.47 1.05
C ALA A 197 -9.33 -13.48 1.98
N ASP A 198 -8.63 -14.55 2.35
CA ASP A 198 -9.07 -15.55 3.33
C ASP A 198 -9.46 -14.94 4.69
N GLU A 199 -8.70 -13.96 5.16
CA GLU A 199 -8.96 -13.23 6.41
C GLU A 199 -10.04 -12.14 6.26
N GLY A 200 -10.56 -11.94 5.05
CA GLY A 200 -11.59 -10.93 4.75
C GLY A 200 -11.09 -9.49 4.77
N VAL A 201 -9.78 -9.27 4.60
CA VAL A 201 -9.18 -7.93 4.58
C VAL A 201 -9.47 -7.25 3.24
N LYS A 202 -10.34 -6.24 3.25
CA LYS A 202 -10.71 -5.47 2.04
C LYS A 202 -9.73 -4.31 1.78
N LEU A 203 -8.46 -4.64 1.57
CA LEU A 203 -7.43 -3.66 1.24
C LEU A 203 -7.62 -3.08 -0.17
N GLN A 204 -7.37 -1.78 -0.30
CA GLN A 204 -7.41 -1.06 -1.58
C GLN A 204 -6.01 -0.66 -2.04
N THR A 205 -5.02 -0.74 -1.15
CA THR A 205 -3.62 -0.67 -1.54
C THR A 205 -2.78 -1.71 -0.82
N ILE A 206 -1.71 -2.15 -1.46
CA ILE A 206 -0.69 -3.00 -0.86
C ILE A 206 0.69 -2.43 -1.17
N ALA A 207 1.55 -2.35 -0.15
CA ALA A 207 2.91 -1.85 -0.26
C ALA A 207 3.92 -2.98 -0.04
N PRO A 208 4.29 -3.72 -1.10
CA PRO A 208 5.40 -4.66 -1.02
C PRO A 208 6.74 -3.92 -0.97
N LYS A 209 7.76 -4.60 -0.48
CA LYS A 209 9.16 -4.22 -0.68
C LYS A 209 9.59 -4.64 -2.08
N PHE A 210 9.95 -3.67 -2.91
CA PHE A 210 10.53 -3.89 -4.24
C PHE A 210 12.03 -4.22 -4.19
N THR A 211 12.53 -4.85 -5.24
CA THR A 211 13.95 -5.06 -5.47
C THR A 211 14.70 -3.72 -5.65
N GLY A 212 15.94 -3.66 -5.16
CA GLY A 212 16.76 -2.45 -5.16
C GLY A 212 16.61 -1.66 -3.85
N ARG A 213 16.95 -0.38 -3.87
CA ARG A 213 16.94 0.47 -2.67
C ARG A 213 16.16 1.75 -2.89
N PHE A 214 15.20 1.98 -1.98
CA PHE A 214 14.34 3.17 -1.93
C PHE A 214 14.77 4.10 -0.79
N ASN A 215 16.03 4.57 -0.84
CA ASN A 215 16.57 5.46 0.19
C ASN A 215 15.83 6.80 0.21
N LYS A 216 15.68 7.41 1.40
CA LYS A 216 14.98 8.69 1.57
C LYS A 216 15.80 9.84 0.95
N GLY A 217 15.14 10.74 0.21
CA GLY A 217 15.74 11.95 -0.35
C GLY A 217 16.66 11.75 -1.56
N VAL A 218 16.72 10.54 -2.12
CA VAL A 218 17.56 10.22 -3.28
C VAL A 218 16.82 9.32 -4.27
N ASP A 219 17.35 9.24 -5.49
CA ASP A 219 16.80 8.39 -6.55
C ASP A 219 16.94 6.89 -6.25
N TYR A 220 16.20 6.08 -6.98
CA TYR A 220 16.25 4.63 -6.93
C TYR A 220 17.66 4.11 -7.21
N VAL A 221 18.10 3.12 -6.44
CA VAL A 221 19.39 2.44 -6.66
C VAL A 221 19.17 0.96 -6.88
N GLY A 222 19.32 0.51 -8.13
CA GLY A 222 19.13 -0.88 -8.54
C GLY A 222 19.14 -1.04 -10.06
N ASP A 223 18.71 -2.20 -10.54
CA ASP A 223 18.53 -2.48 -11.96
C ASP A 223 17.13 -2.04 -12.40
N LEU A 224 17.07 -1.05 -13.29
CA LEU A 224 15.81 -0.49 -13.79
C LEU A 224 15.00 -1.49 -14.63
N ALA A 225 15.66 -2.38 -15.38
CA ALA A 225 14.95 -3.39 -16.17
C ALA A 225 14.34 -4.46 -15.25
N GLN A 226 15.04 -4.81 -14.17
CA GLN A 226 14.49 -5.70 -13.15
C GLN A 226 13.31 -5.06 -12.43
N PHE A 227 13.41 -3.78 -12.03
CA PHE A 227 12.28 -3.06 -11.43
C PHE A 227 11.09 -2.97 -12.38
N GLU A 228 11.31 -2.66 -13.66
CA GLU A 228 10.25 -2.63 -14.66
C GLU A 228 9.54 -3.99 -14.77
N LYS A 229 10.29 -5.09 -14.83
CA LYS A 229 9.71 -6.43 -14.87
C LYS A 229 8.89 -6.71 -13.61
N GLU A 230 9.49 -6.52 -12.43
CA GLU A 230 8.86 -6.77 -11.13
C GLU A 230 7.56 -5.96 -10.97
N PHE A 231 7.60 -4.65 -11.23
CA PHE A 231 6.43 -3.78 -11.11
C PHE A 231 5.28 -4.20 -12.04
N ASN A 232 5.60 -4.63 -13.26
CA ASN A 232 4.58 -5.10 -14.21
C ASN A 232 4.01 -6.47 -13.83
N ASP A 233 4.85 -7.39 -13.35
CA ASP A 233 4.40 -8.69 -12.85
C ASP A 233 3.51 -8.52 -11.61
N ASP A 234 3.85 -7.61 -10.69
CA ASP A 234 3.04 -7.30 -9.50
C ASP A 234 1.66 -6.73 -9.87
N LEU A 235 1.58 -5.85 -10.88
CA LEU A 235 0.29 -5.37 -11.40
C LEU A 235 -0.57 -6.51 -11.96
N ALA A 236 0.05 -7.44 -12.68
CA ALA A 236 -0.64 -8.61 -13.22
C ALA A 236 -1.11 -9.56 -12.10
N VAL A 237 -0.27 -9.79 -11.08
CA VAL A 237 -0.62 -10.56 -9.89
C VAL A 237 -1.80 -9.93 -9.15
N ILE A 238 -1.81 -8.62 -8.96
CA ILE A 238 -2.93 -7.92 -8.31
C ILE A 238 -4.21 -8.10 -9.12
N ALA A 239 -4.17 -7.87 -10.44
CA ALA A 239 -5.34 -8.04 -11.30
C ALA A 239 -5.90 -9.47 -11.23
N HIS A 240 -5.02 -10.47 -11.25
CA HIS A 240 -5.40 -11.88 -11.08
C HIS A 240 -6.00 -12.16 -9.71
N ALA A 241 -5.40 -11.64 -8.64
CA ALA A 241 -5.87 -11.85 -7.28
C ALA A 241 -7.23 -11.18 -7.01
N VAL A 242 -7.48 -10.01 -7.61
CA VAL A 242 -8.78 -9.33 -7.56
C VAL A 242 -9.88 -10.21 -8.15
N ASP A 243 -9.68 -10.72 -9.38
CA ASP A 243 -10.65 -11.58 -10.04
C ASP A 243 -10.85 -12.91 -9.30
N LYS A 244 -9.74 -13.55 -8.90
CA LYS A 244 -9.76 -14.91 -8.35
C LYS A 244 -10.18 -15.00 -6.90
N TYR A 245 -9.80 -14.02 -6.08
CA TYR A 245 -10.00 -14.04 -4.63
C TYR A 245 -11.03 -13.00 -4.15
N GLY A 246 -11.63 -12.23 -5.06
CA GLY A 246 -12.69 -11.27 -4.71
C GLY A 246 -12.20 -10.08 -3.88
N LEU A 247 -10.92 -9.72 -4.05
CA LEU A 247 -10.37 -8.50 -3.45
C LEU A 247 -11.02 -7.24 -4.09
N PRO A 248 -10.96 -6.07 -3.45
CA PRO A 248 -11.54 -4.85 -4.01
C PRO A 248 -11.02 -4.54 -5.42
N GLU A 249 -11.95 -4.21 -6.34
CA GLU A 249 -11.63 -3.93 -7.76
C GLU A 249 -10.61 -2.80 -7.95
N ASN A 250 -10.50 -1.90 -6.98
CA ASN A 250 -9.57 -0.78 -7.01
C ASN A 250 -8.26 -1.04 -6.26
N LEU A 251 -7.98 -2.29 -5.87
CA LEU A 251 -6.69 -2.68 -5.29
C LEU A 251 -5.55 -2.27 -6.21
N LYS A 252 -4.60 -1.50 -5.67
CA LYS A 252 -3.45 -0.98 -6.43
C LYS A 252 -2.15 -1.03 -5.63
N LEU A 253 -1.03 -1.03 -6.34
CA LEU A 253 0.29 -0.92 -5.71
C LEU A 253 0.45 0.43 -5.01
N SER A 254 1.07 0.37 -3.84
CA SER A 254 1.53 1.51 -3.08
C SER A 254 3.05 1.54 -3.04
N VAL A 255 3.63 2.62 -3.56
CA VAL A 255 5.09 2.82 -3.63
C VAL A 255 5.50 3.71 -2.46
N HIS A 256 6.00 3.06 -1.41
CA HIS A 256 6.56 3.71 -0.23
C HIS A 256 7.95 4.27 -0.48
N SER A 257 8.37 5.24 0.35
CA SER A 257 9.59 6.03 0.13
C SER A 257 9.70 6.56 -1.31
N GLY A 258 8.55 6.95 -1.86
CA GLY A 258 8.35 7.20 -3.28
C GLY A 258 8.84 8.56 -3.75
N SER A 259 9.23 9.47 -2.86
CA SER A 259 9.80 10.76 -3.25
C SER A 259 11.18 10.61 -3.90
N ASP A 260 11.48 11.52 -4.84
CA ASP A 260 12.79 11.68 -5.47
C ASP A 260 13.24 10.50 -6.36
N LYS A 261 12.34 9.53 -6.62
CA LYS A 261 12.60 8.31 -7.42
C LYS A 261 12.42 8.56 -8.92
N PHE A 262 13.05 9.62 -9.44
CA PHE A 262 12.87 10.10 -10.81
C PHE A 262 13.14 9.03 -11.88
N SER A 263 14.10 8.13 -11.66
CA SER A 263 14.44 7.10 -12.64
C SER A 263 13.34 6.06 -12.86
N ILE A 264 12.46 5.83 -11.86
CA ILE A 264 11.39 4.83 -11.96
C ILE A 264 10.02 5.42 -12.29
N TYR A 265 9.81 6.73 -12.18
CA TYR A 265 8.52 7.35 -12.54
C TYR A 265 8.12 7.12 -14.01
N PRO A 266 9.03 7.19 -15.02
CA PRO A 266 8.67 6.86 -16.39
C PRO A 266 8.21 5.42 -16.57
N ILE A 267 8.84 4.48 -15.85
CA ILE A 267 8.51 3.04 -15.86
C ILE A 267 7.11 2.83 -15.28
N ILE A 268 6.85 3.38 -14.09
CA ILE A 268 5.54 3.34 -13.43
C ILE A 268 4.48 3.95 -14.36
N GLY A 269 4.71 5.15 -14.88
CA GLY A 269 3.77 5.82 -15.76
C GLY A 269 3.46 5.05 -17.05
N ALA A 270 4.45 4.39 -17.65
CA ALA A 270 4.24 3.55 -18.83
C ALA A 270 3.40 2.31 -18.51
N ALA A 271 3.68 1.64 -17.39
CA ALA A 271 2.90 0.52 -16.91
C ALA A 271 1.43 0.89 -16.70
N LEU A 272 1.16 1.97 -15.94
CA LEU A 272 -0.21 2.42 -15.63
C LEU A 272 -1.01 2.80 -16.88
N ARG A 273 -0.38 3.41 -17.89
CA ARG A 273 -1.05 3.72 -19.17
C ARG A 273 -1.37 2.45 -19.97
N ARG A 274 -0.52 1.44 -19.91
CA ARG A 274 -0.69 0.19 -20.65
C ARG A 274 -1.76 -0.71 -20.02
N THR A 275 -1.75 -0.83 -18.70
CA THR A 275 -2.64 -1.74 -17.96
C THR A 275 -3.94 -1.07 -17.53
N GLY A 276 -3.96 0.26 -17.46
CA GLY A 276 -5.09 0.99 -16.90
C GLY A 276 -5.16 0.93 -15.37
N ALA A 277 -4.15 0.37 -14.69
CA ALA A 277 -4.12 0.26 -13.23
C ALA A 277 -4.04 1.64 -12.53
N GLY A 278 -4.42 1.65 -11.24
CA GLY A 278 -4.15 2.75 -10.33
C GLY A 278 -2.77 2.66 -9.69
N VAL A 279 -2.37 3.72 -8.98
CA VAL A 279 -1.21 3.69 -8.07
C VAL A 279 -1.46 4.57 -6.85
N HIS A 280 -0.84 4.21 -5.74
CA HIS A 280 -0.59 5.12 -4.62
C HIS A 280 0.92 5.39 -4.52
N LEU A 281 1.35 6.65 -4.48
CA LEU A 281 2.76 7.02 -4.33
C LEU A 281 2.92 7.80 -3.03
N LYS A 282 3.68 7.30 -2.05
CA LYS A 282 3.86 8.01 -0.77
C LYS A 282 5.10 8.88 -0.74
N THR A 283 4.89 10.15 -0.40
CA THR A 283 5.94 11.13 -0.13
C THR A 283 5.76 11.70 1.28
N ALA A 284 6.83 12.17 1.91
CA ALA A 284 6.75 12.88 3.19
C ALA A 284 7.99 13.74 3.43
N GLY A 285 9.15 13.11 3.54
CA GLY A 285 10.40 13.78 3.91
C GLY A 285 10.85 14.86 2.92
N THR A 286 10.57 14.71 1.62
CA THR A 286 10.96 15.69 0.60
C THR A 286 10.24 17.02 0.74
N THR A 287 9.00 17.03 1.26
CA THR A 287 8.26 18.26 1.58
C THR A 287 8.98 19.15 2.60
N TRP A 288 9.76 18.51 3.48
CA TRP A 288 10.55 19.20 4.50
C TRP A 288 11.90 19.72 3.97
N LEU A 289 12.52 19.03 3.02
CA LEU A 289 13.82 19.38 2.47
C LEU A 289 13.77 20.67 1.65
#